data_AF-A0A3C0ANE2-F1
#
_entry.id   AF-A0A3C0ANE2-F1
#
_cell.length_a   1.000
_cell.length_b   1.000
_cell.length_c   1.000
_cell.angle_alpha   90.00
_cell.angle_beta   90.00
_cell.angle_gamma   90.00
#
_symmetry.space_group_name_H-M   'P 1'
#
loop_
_entity.id
_entity.type
_entity.pdbx_description
1 polymer ?
#
loop_
_entity_poly.entity_id
_entity_poly.type
_entity_poly.pdbx_seq_one_letter_code
_entity_poly.pdbx_strand_id
1 'polypeptide(L)'
;MNESMKPVCPPKPDVRPPIRYGALQLESRYLLSPLAGYTNLPFRRIVRELGGVGLATTDLVNARGLLEGSEKTLQLTQTCPEDSPFAVQIFGSEPQQMKEAAQLLESRGVHSIDINMGCPVNRIVKGGAGASMMCRPSDTVSLVQTVVEAVRIPVSVKMRLGWDDSELSAPFFSREFEKVGVVAVAIHGRTREQGFRGVVNHDGIRRVVEAVESIPA
;
A
#
# COMPACT_ATOMS: atom_id res chain seq x y z
N MET A 1 -24.30 39.24 16.45
CA MET A 1 -24.38 38.36 15.27
C MET A 1 -23.01 37.72 15.10
N ASN A 2 -22.88 36.44 15.47
CA ASN A 2 -21.62 35.71 15.31
C ASN A 2 -21.42 35.41 13.82
N GLU A 3 -20.42 36.04 13.20
CA GLU A 3 -19.89 35.56 11.93
C GLU A 3 -19.31 34.16 12.18
N SER A 4 -19.94 33.17 11.57
CA SER A 4 -19.44 31.81 11.55
C SER A 4 -18.04 31.82 10.94
N MET A 5 -17.03 31.45 11.73
CA MET A 5 -15.72 31.08 11.21
C MET A 5 -15.93 29.94 10.22
N LYS A 6 -16.02 30.25 8.93
CA LYS A 6 -15.93 29.24 7.89
C LYS A 6 -14.59 28.52 8.09
N PRO A 7 -14.57 27.19 8.18
CA PRO A 7 -13.31 26.47 8.30
C PRO A 7 -12.42 26.90 7.13
N VAL A 8 -11.28 27.52 7.45
CA VAL A 8 -10.29 27.91 6.46
C VAL A 8 -9.67 26.60 5.98
N CYS A 9 -10.19 26.09 4.87
CA CYS A 9 -9.59 24.94 4.21
C CYS A 9 -8.16 25.36 3.81
N PRO A 10 -7.11 24.60 4.18
CA PRO A 10 -5.75 24.95 3.80
C PRO A 10 -5.67 25.09 2.27
N PRO A 11 -4.82 26.01 1.75
CA PRO A 11 -4.66 26.16 0.31
C PRO A 11 -4.30 24.81 -0.31
N LYS A 12 -5.01 24.45 -1.39
CA LYS A 12 -4.73 23.20 -2.11
C LYS A 12 -3.25 23.19 -2.52
N PRO A 13 -2.47 22.17 -2.16
CA PRO A 13 -1.05 22.14 -2.45
C PRO A 13 -0.81 22.18 -3.97
N ASP A 14 0.28 22.81 -4.39
CA ASP A 14 0.68 22.86 -5.80
C ASP A 14 0.97 21.44 -6.32
N VAL A 15 0.08 20.94 -7.18
CA VAL A 15 0.10 19.55 -7.61
C VAL A 15 1.07 19.43 -8.80
N ARG A 16 2.33 19.03 -8.53
CA ARG A 16 3.21 18.52 -9.61
C ARG A 16 2.47 17.41 -10.39
N PRO A 17 2.82 17.11 -11.65
CA PRO A 17 1.95 16.37 -12.56
C PRO A 17 1.42 15.04 -11.96
N PRO A 18 0.18 14.67 -12.31
CA PRO A 18 -0.51 13.51 -11.74
C PRO A 18 0.31 12.23 -11.93
N ILE A 19 0.32 11.38 -10.89
CA ILE A 19 0.94 10.04 -10.95
C ILE A 19 -0.09 9.05 -11.51
N ARG A 20 0.39 8.06 -12.25
CA ARG A 20 -0.42 6.95 -12.76
C ARG A 20 -0.07 5.66 -12.03
N TYR A 21 -1.10 4.96 -11.57
CA TYR A 21 -1.03 3.60 -11.04
C TYR A 21 -1.60 2.69 -12.13
N GLY A 22 -0.78 2.35 -13.12
CA GLY A 22 -1.25 1.68 -14.34
C GLY A 22 -2.32 2.52 -15.06
N ALA A 23 -3.53 1.98 -15.21
CA ALA A 23 -4.66 2.68 -15.81
C ALA A 23 -5.29 3.75 -14.91
N LEU A 24 -5.00 3.75 -13.60
CA LEU A 24 -5.57 4.68 -12.63
C LEU A 24 -4.78 6.00 -12.62
N GLN A 25 -5.36 7.06 -13.16
CA GLN A 25 -4.79 8.41 -13.06
C GLN A 25 -5.19 9.06 -11.73
N LEU A 26 -4.22 9.42 -10.90
CA LEU A 26 -4.44 10.05 -9.60
C LEU A 26 -4.41 11.57 -9.73
N GLU A 27 -5.38 12.26 -9.14
CA GLU A 27 -5.45 13.73 -9.18
C GLU A 27 -4.30 14.42 -8.42
N SER A 28 -3.64 13.67 -7.54
CA SER A 28 -2.54 14.16 -6.70
C SER A 28 -1.52 13.05 -6.44
N ARG A 29 -0.29 13.48 -6.13
CA ARG A 29 0.82 12.60 -5.75
C ARG A 29 0.90 12.34 -4.25
N TYR A 30 0.00 12.94 -3.47
CA TYR A 30 -0.06 12.72 -2.02
C TYR A 30 -1.01 11.57 -1.73
N LEU A 31 -0.48 10.49 -1.17
CA LEU A 31 -1.22 9.25 -0.93
C LEU A 31 -1.34 9.01 0.57
N LEU A 32 -2.53 8.64 1.04
CA LEU A 32 -2.73 8.33 2.44
C LEU A 32 -2.23 6.91 2.72
N SER A 33 -1.14 6.82 3.50
CA SER A 33 -0.53 5.54 3.90
C SER A 33 -1.51 4.69 4.70
N PRO A 34 -1.48 3.35 4.55
CA PRO A 34 -2.20 2.43 5.43
C PRO A 34 -1.64 2.49 6.85
N LEU A 35 -2.51 2.65 7.85
CA LEU A 35 -2.15 2.76 9.26
C LEU A 35 -3.04 1.87 10.12
N ALA A 36 -2.44 0.86 10.74
CA ALA A 36 -3.15 -0.10 11.57
C ALA A 36 -3.90 0.56 12.74
N GLY A 37 -5.21 0.37 12.78
CA GLY A 37 -6.12 0.95 13.77
C GLY A 37 -6.65 2.34 13.43
N TYR A 38 -6.22 2.94 12.30
CA TYR A 38 -6.56 4.33 11.96
C TYR A 38 -7.28 4.48 10.62
N THR A 39 -6.78 3.88 9.53
CA THR A 39 -7.25 4.14 8.16
C THR A 39 -8.54 3.39 7.78
N ASN A 40 -9.51 3.41 8.70
CA ASN A 40 -10.89 3.00 8.48
C ASN A 40 -11.65 4.05 7.62
N LEU A 41 -12.88 3.72 7.20
CA LEU A 41 -13.67 4.56 6.33
C LEU A 41 -13.89 5.99 6.89
N PRO A 42 -14.32 6.20 8.15
CA PRO A 42 -14.45 7.55 8.71
C PRO A 42 -13.18 8.39 8.60
N PHE A 43 -12.01 7.81 8.91
CA PHE A 43 -10.74 8.52 8.83
C PHE A 43 -10.39 8.91 7.39
N ARG A 44 -10.57 7.99 6.44
CA ARG A 44 -10.31 8.28 5.01
C ARG A 44 -11.22 9.40 4.50
N ARG A 45 -12.49 9.44 4.92
CA ARG A 45 -13.43 10.51 4.55
C ARG A 45 -13.00 11.88 5.08
N ILE A 46 -12.61 11.96 6.36
CA ILE A 46 -12.09 13.21 6.95
C ILE A 46 -10.87 13.71 6.16
N VAL A 47 -9.94 12.81 5.84
CA VAL A 47 -8.73 13.16 5.08
C VAL A 47 -9.07 13.63 3.66
N ARG A 48 -10.11 13.08 3.02
CA ARG A 48 -10.60 13.55 1.72
C ARG A 48 -11.26 14.92 1.78
N GLU A 49 -12.00 15.24 2.85
CA GLU A 49 -12.60 16.55 3.05
C GLU A 49 -11.55 17.68 3.17
N LEU A 50 -10.35 17.36 3.67
CA LEU A 50 -9.20 18.29 3.67
C LEU A 50 -8.65 18.55 2.26
N GLY A 51 -8.89 17.64 1.32
CA GLY A 51 -8.46 17.73 -0.07
C GLY A 51 -6.99 17.33 -0.31
N GLY A 52 -6.62 17.23 -1.59
CA GLY A 52 -5.25 16.98 -2.04
C GLY A 52 -4.78 15.52 -1.98
N VAL A 53 -5.62 14.58 -1.54
CA VAL A 53 -5.30 13.14 -1.47
C VAL A 53 -5.61 12.50 -2.83
N GLY A 54 -4.60 11.91 -3.47
CA GLY A 54 -4.76 11.23 -4.76
C GLY A 54 -5.28 9.81 -4.64
N LEU A 55 -4.83 9.07 -3.62
CA LEU A 55 -5.25 7.70 -3.31
C LEU A 55 -5.28 7.53 -1.80
N ALA A 56 -6.33 6.89 -1.28
CA ALA A 56 -6.39 6.48 0.12
C ALA A 56 -6.28 4.96 0.24
N THR A 57 -5.39 4.47 1.10
CA THR A 57 -5.25 3.04 1.34
C THR A 57 -5.90 2.66 2.67
N THR A 58 -6.62 1.53 2.71
CA THR A 58 -7.26 1.02 3.93
C THR A 58 -6.25 0.67 5.03
N ASP A 59 -6.74 0.28 6.20
CA ASP A 59 -5.98 -0.52 7.16
C ASP A 59 -5.50 -1.86 6.53
N LEU A 60 -4.70 -2.62 7.27
CA LEU A 60 -4.18 -3.94 6.91
C LEU A 60 -5.28 -5.00 6.97
N VAL A 61 -5.67 -5.52 5.81
CA VAL A 61 -6.67 -6.58 5.64
C VAL A 61 -5.97 -7.94 5.54
N ASN A 62 -6.31 -8.85 6.45
CA ASN A 62 -5.81 -10.23 6.37
C ASN A 62 -6.56 -10.99 5.27
N ALA A 63 -5.84 -11.50 4.27
CA ALA A 63 -6.44 -12.18 3.12
C ALA A 63 -7.31 -13.38 3.53
N ARG A 64 -6.80 -14.24 4.42
CA ARG A 64 -7.53 -15.39 4.96
C ARG A 64 -8.81 -14.96 5.69
N GLY A 65 -8.71 -14.01 6.61
CA GLY A 65 -9.86 -13.50 7.36
C GLY A 65 -10.93 -12.89 6.46
N LEU A 66 -10.53 -12.24 5.37
CA LEU A 66 -11.46 -11.70 4.37
C LEU A 66 -12.23 -12.82 3.66
N LEU A 67 -11.54 -13.89 3.26
CA LEU A 67 -12.16 -15.06 2.61
C LEU A 67 -13.07 -15.85 3.55
N GLU A 68 -12.70 -15.94 4.84
CA GLU A 68 -13.52 -16.56 5.88
C GLU A 68 -14.71 -15.68 6.31
N GLY A 69 -14.88 -14.49 5.73
CA GLY A 69 -16.00 -13.59 6.03
C GLY A 69 -15.91 -12.94 7.41
N SER A 70 -14.70 -12.78 7.96
CA SER A 70 -14.49 -12.16 9.27
C SER A 70 -15.06 -10.73 9.27
N GLU A 71 -16.02 -10.47 10.16
CA GLU A 71 -16.69 -9.18 10.30
C GLU A 71 -15.68 -8.02 10.42
N LYS A 72 -14.63 -8.21 11.23
CA LYS A 72 -13.56 -7.22 11.38
C LYS A 72 -12.87 -6.89 10.06
N THR A 73 -12.52 -7.89 9.25
CA THR A 73 -11.86 -7.65 7.96
C THR A 73 -12.80 -7.01 6.95
N LEU A 74 -14.08 -7.40 6.95
CA LEU A 74 -15.10 -6.80 6.09
C LEU A 74 -15.31 -5.32 6.44
N GLN A 75 -15.35 -4.98 7.73
CA GLN A 75 -15.42 -3.58 8.20
C GLN A 75 -14.25 -2.74 7.68
N LEU A 76 -13.02 -3.28 7.67
CA LEU A 76 -11.85 -2.56 7.15
C LEU A 76 -11.95 -2.24 5.64
N THR A 77 -12.68 -3.07 4.89
CA THR A 77 -12.91 -2.90 3.44
C THR A 77 -14.12 -2.03 3.09
N GLN A 78 -14.87 -1.53 4.08
CA GLN A 78 -16.03 -0.67 3.83
C GLN A 78 -15.61 0.61 3.10
N THR A 79 -16.47 1.07 2.20
CA THR A 79 -16.28 2.27 1.37
C THR A 79 -17.61 3.00 1.15
N CYS A 80 -17.56 4.19 0.56
CA CYS A 80 -18.69 4.97 0.09
C CYS A 80 -18.30 5.75 -1.19
N PRO A 81 -19.26 6.33 -1.94
CA PRO A 81 -18.95 7.05 -3.18
C PRO A 81 -17.91 8.17 -3.05
N GLU A 82 -17.88 8.85 -1.90
CA GLU A 82 -16.91 9.91 -1.60
C GLU A 82 -15.51 9.36 -1.30
N ASP A 83 -15.35 8.06 -1.04
CA ASP A 83 -14.07 7.42 -0.80
C ASP A 83 -13.45 6.83 -2.08
N SER A 84 -13.21 7.68 -3.09
CA SER A 84 -12.67 7.25 -4.40
C SER A 84 -11.55 8.18 -4.93
N PRO A 85 -10.48 7.64 -5.56
CA PRO A 85 -10.14 6.22 -5.63
C PRO A 85 -9.51 5.75 -4.30
N PHE A 86 -9.71 4.48 -3.95
CA PHE A 86 -9.12 3.88 -2.76
C PHE A 86 -8.50 2.51 -3.07
N ALA A 87 -7.45 2.18 -2.32
CA ALA A 87 -6.79 0.88 -2.38
C ALA A 87 -7.06 0.07 -1.12
N VAL A 88 -7.18 -1.25 -1.25
CA VAL A 88 -7.22 -2.15 -0.09
C VAL A 88 -5.85 -2.78 0.10
N GLN A 89 -5.23 -2.55 1.27
CA GLN A 89 -3.96 -3.19 1.59
C GLN A 89 -4.20 -4.59 2.17
N ILE A 90 -3.78 -5.63 1.44
CA ILE A 90 -3.87 -7.03 1.86
C ILE A 90 -2.54 -7.58 2.36
N PHE A 91 -2.60 -8.56 3.26
CA PHE A 91 -1.45 -9.35 3.68
C PHE A 91 -1.79 -10.82 3.91
N GLY A 92 -0.82 -11.68 3.66
CA GLY A 92 -0.90 -13.13 3.76
C GLY A 92 0.40 -13.76 3.25
N SER A 93 0.61 -15.04 3.60
CA SER A 93 1.80 -15.80 3.22
C SER A 93 1.53 -16.91 2.21
N GLU A 94 0.27 -17.15 1.87
CA GLU A 94 -0.17 -18.23 0.99
C GLU A 94 -0.67 -17.62 -0.33
N PRO A 95 -0.02 -17.94 -1.47
CA PRO A 95 -0.34 -17.33 -2.77
C PRO A 95 -1.80 -17.50 -3.20
N GLN A 96 -2.40 -18.67 -2.98
CA GLN A 96 -3.78 -18.92 -3.42
C GLN A 96 -4.79 -18.05 -2.65
N GLN A 97 -4.62 -17.90 -1.35
CA GLN A 97 -5.44 -17.00 -0.51
C GLN A 97 -5.26 -15.53 -0.90
N MET A 98 -4.04 -15.11 -1.21
CA MET A 98 -3.78 -13.74 -1.65
C MET A 98 -4.47 -13.43 -2.98
N LYS A 99 -4.40 -14.38 -3.93
CA LYS A 99 -5.10 -14.32 -5.21
C LYS A 99 -6.61 -14.24 -5.04
N GLU A 100 -7.21 -15.17 -4.28
CA GLU A 100 -8.66 -15.22 -4.07
C GLU A 100 -9.16 -13.94 -3.37
N ALA A 101 -8.41 -13.43 -2.39
CA ALA A 101 -8.73 -12.19 -1.72
C ALA A 101 -8.69 -10.98 -2.69
N ALA A 102 -7.68 -10.90 -3.56
CA ALA A 102 -7.60 -9.85 -4.57
C ALA A 102 -8.78 -9.90 -5.55
N GLN A 103 -9.16 -11.09 -6.03
CA GLN A 103 -10.31 -11.28 -6.92
C GLN A 103 -11.64 -10.92 -6.23
N LEU A 104 -11.79 -11.27 -4.95
CA LEU A 104 -12.95 -10.88 -4.16
C LEU A 104 -13.05 -9.35 -4.03
N LEU A 105 -11.92 -8.66 -3.80
CA LEU A 105 -11.88 -7.21 -3.71
C LEU A 105 -12.17 -6.53 -5.05
N GLU A 106 -11.61 -7.05 -6.15
CA GLU A 106 -11.91 -6.58 -7.50
C GLU A 106 -13.41 -6.71 -7.82
N SER A 107 -14.03 -7.86 -7.52
CA SER A 107 -15.47 -8.06 -7.74
C SER A 107 -16.36 -7.15 -6.88
N ARG A 108 -15.82 -6.56 -5.81
CA ARG A 108 -16.48 -5.54 -4.97
C ARG A 108 -16.24 -4.10 -5.42
N GLY A 109 -15.53 -3.89 -6.53
CA GLY A 109 -15.28 -2.56 -7.10
C GLY A 109 -14.19 -1.76 -6.40
N VAL A 110 -13.22 -2.43 -5.77
CA VAL A 110 -11.99 -1.76 -5.27
C VAL A 110 -11.18 -1.22 -6.45
N HIS A 111 -10.58 -0.03 -6.30
CA HIS A 111 -9.88 0.63 -7.40
C HIS A 111 -8.43 0.14 -7.58
N SER A 112 -7.80 -0.36 -6.51
CA SER A 112 -6.43 -0.89 -6.54
C SER A 112 -6.18 -1.81 -5.34
N ILE A 113 -5.29 -2.79 -5.51
CA ILE A 113 -4.80 -3.64 -4.43
C ILE A 113 -3.40 -3.18 -4.03
N ASP A 114 -3.13 -3.12 -2.73
CA ASP A 114 -1.78 -2.89 -2.21
C ASP A 114 -1.33 -4.12 -1.41
N ILE A 115 -0.11 -4.61 -1.63
CA ILE A 115 0.43 -5.76 -0.90
C ILE A 115 1.34 -5.25 0.22
N ASN A 116 1.03 -5.62 1.48
CA ASN A 116 1.88 -5.28 2.60
C ASN A 116 3.11 -6.22 2.69
N MET A 117 4.28 -5.64 2.49
CA MET A 117 5.58 -6.30 2.72
C MET A 117 6.44 -5.60 3.77
N GLY A 118 5.91 -4.58 4.45
CA GLY A 118 6.68 -3.72 5.36
C GLY A 118 6.40 -3.93 6.84
N CYS A 119 5.35 -4.66 7.21
CA CYS A 119 4.92 -4.70 8.61
C CYS A 119 5.91 -5.49 9.49
N PRO A 120 6.50 -4.86 10.53
CA PRO A 120 7.47 -5.52 11.41
C PRO A 120 6.80 -6.30 12.55
N VAL A 121 5.47 -6.24 12.68
CA VAL A 121 4.72 -6.81 13.80
C VAL A 121 4.94 -8.31 13.88
N ASN A 122 5.41 -8.77 15.05
CA ASN A 122 5.84 -10.15 15.26
C ASN A 122 4.79 -11.20 14.85
N ARG A 123 3.50 -10.93 15.06
CA ARG A 123 2.43 -11.86 14.66
C ARG A 123 2.38 -12.07 13.14
N ILE A 124 2.62 -11.01 12.37
CA ILE A 124 2.60 -11.04 10.90
C ILE A 124 3.90 -11.68 10.38
N VAL A 125 5.04 -11.26 10.94
CA VAL A 125 6.37 -11.80 10.60
C VAL A 125 6.47 -13.30 10.86
N LYS A 126 6.01 -13.77 12.04
CA LYS A 126 5.97 -15.20 12.39
C LYS A 126 5.05 -16.02 11.49
N GLY A 127 4.01 -15.38 10.94
CA GLY A 127 3.14 -15.99 9.94
C GLY A 127 3.72 -16.03 8.53
N GLY A 128 4.95 -15.54 8.32
CA GLY A 128 5.60 -15.52 6.99
C GLY A 128 5.16 -14.38 6.08
N ALA A 129 4.48 -13.36 6.61
CA ALA A 129 4.02 -12.19 5.85
C ALA A 129 4.69 -10.90 6.34
N GLY A 130 4.45 -9.78 5.64
CA GLY A 130 5.05 -8.49 5.99
C GLY A 130 6.57 -8.51 5.76
N ALA A 131 7.35 -7.99 6.70
CA ALA A 131 8.79 -7.80 6.49
C ALA A 131 9.60 -9.11 6.33
N SER A 132 9.09 -10.28 6.75
CA SER A 132 9.79 -11.57 6.51
C SER A 132 9.80 -11.98 5.04
N MET A 133 8.88 -11.44 4.23
CA MET A 133 8.89 -11.65 2.77
C MET A 133 10.19 -11.09 2.15
N MET A 134 10.77 -10.04 2.75
CA MET A 134 12.00 -9.42 2.25
C MET A 134 13.26 -10.30 2.36
N CYS A 135 13.18 -11.44 3.07
CA CYS A 135 14.26 -12.42 3.20
C CYS A 135 14.04 -13.66 2.32
N ARG A 136 12.96 -13.70 1.52
CA ARG A 136 12.61 -14.84 0.65
C ARG A 136 12.33 -14.35 -0.78
N PRO A 137 13.37 -13.97 -1.55
CA PRO A 137 13.21 -13.32 -2.84
C PRO A 137 12.30 -14.07 -3.82
N SER A 138 12.61 -15.33 -4.13
CA SER A 138 11.90 -16.10 -5.15
C SER A 138 10.44 -16.35 -4.77
N ASP A 139 10.18 -16.76 -3.53
CA ASP A 139 8.82 -17.03 -3.03
C ASP A 139 7.96 -15.77 -3.06
N THR A 140 8.55 -14.64 -2.68
CA THR A 140 7.87 -13.36 -2.59
C THR A 140 7.52 -12.80 -3.96
N VAL A 141 8.46 -12.86 -4.92
CA VAL A 141 8.19 -12.45 -6.30
C VAL A 141 7.09 -13.33 -6.91
N SER A 142 7.14 -14.64 -6.69
CA SER A 142 6.11 -15.58 -7.16
C SER A 142 4.72 -15.29 -6.55
N LEU A 143 4.66 -14.99 -5.25
CA LEU A 143 3.40 -14.62 -4.59
C LEU A 143 2.83 -13.32 -5.17
N VAL A 144 3.66 -12.29 -5.34
CA VAL A 144 3.21 -11.00 -5.90
C VAL A 144 2.75 -11.19 -7.35
N GLN A 145 3.50 -11.92 -8.17
CA GLN A 145 3.11 -12.26 -9.53
C GLN A 145 1.75 -12.96 -9.57
N THR A 146 1.52 -13.93 -8.69
CA THR A 146 0.25 -14.66 -8.58
C THR A 146 -0.94 -13.71 -8.31
N VAL A 147 -0.74 -12.65 -7.54
CA VAL A 147 -1.77 -11.63 -7.28
C VAL A 147 -1.96 -10.72 -8.48
N VAL A 148 -0.88 -10.24 -9.10
CA VAL A 148 -0.94 -9.36 -10.28
C VAL A 148 -1.67 -10.04 -11.44
N GLU A 149 -1.36 -11.31 -11.71
CA GLU A 149 -1.99 -12.07 -12.81
C GLU A 149 -3.46 -12.43 -12.54
N ALA A 150 -3.91 -12.32 -11.29
CA ALA A 150 -5.26 -12.72 -10.90
C ALA A 150 -6.34 -11.65 -11.11
N VAL A 151 -5.93 -10.38 -11.24
CA VAL A 151 -6.84 -9.21 -11.30
C VAL A 151 -6.45 -8.27 -12.44
N ARG A 152 -7.40 -7.43 -12.87
CA ARG A 152 -7.21 -6.39 -13.89
C ARG A 152 -6.96 -5.01 -13.28
N ILE A 153 -7.40 -4.80 -12.04
CA ILE A 153 -7.12 -3.56 -11.31
C ILE A 153 -5.63 -3.43 -10.94
N PRO A 154 -5.09 -2.21 -10.80
CA PRO A 154 -3.68 -2.01 -10.50
C PRO A 154 -3.28 -2.60 -9.14
N VAL A 155 -2.14 -3.29 -9.11
CA VAL A 155 -1.53 -3.84 -7.89
C VAL A 155 -0.25 -3.06 -7.55
N SER A 156 -0.17 -2.52 -6.34
CA SER A 156 1.02 -1.88 -5.77
C SER A 156 1.61 -2.70 -4.63
N VAL A 157 2.85 -2.38 -4.26
CA VAL A 157 3.53 -3.00 -3.11
C VAL A 157 4.04 -1.92 -2.15
N LYS A 158 3.77 -2.08 -0.85
CA LYS A 158 4.35 -1.23 0.18
C LYS A 158 5.35 -2.02 1.04
N MET A 159 6.61 -1.58 1.06
CA MET A 159 7.69 -2.25 1.78
C MET A 159 8.59 -1.28 2.58
N ARG A 160 9.52 -1.86 3.34
CA ARG A 160 10.64 -1.16 3.99
C ARG A 160 11.87 -1.23 3.08
N LEU A 161 12.99 -0.64 3.49
CA LEU A 161 14.23 -0.73 2.70
C LEU A 161 14.87 -2.12 2.71
N GLY A 162 14.61 -2.91 3.75
CA GLY A 162 15.35 -4.14 4.03
C GLY A 162 15.02 -4.68 5.42
N TRP A 163 15.64 -5.82 5.75
CA TRP A 163 15.53 -6.40 7.08
C TRP A 163 16.29 -5.55 8.12
N ASP A 164 17.55 -5.24 7.81
CA ASP A 164 18.45 -4.38 8.58
C ASP A 164 19.37 -3.59 7.62
N ASP A 165 20.33 -2.83 8.16
CA ASP A 165 21.21 -1.99 7.35
C ASP A 165 22.25 -2.80 6.54
N SER A 166 22.42 -4.09 6.82
CA SER A 166 23.28 -4.98 6.04
C SER A 166 22.57 -5.57 4.82
N GLU A 167 21.24 -5.66 4.86
CA GLU A 167 20.42 -6.30 3.82
C GLU A 167 19.30 -5.36 3.32
N LEU A 168 19.69 -4.40 2.48
CA LEU A 168 18.77 -3.47 1.82
C LEU A 168 18.19 -4.08 0.52
N SER A 169 17.21 -4.98 0.65
CA SER A 169 16.65 -5.73 -0.48
C SER A 169 15.59 -4.98 -1.31
N ALA A 170 15.14 -3.80 -0.88
CA ALA A 170 14.09 -3.06 -1.61
C ALA A 170 14.40 -2.72 -3.08
N PRO A 171 15.63 -2.30 -3.47
CA PRO A 171 15.95 -2.05 -4.88
C PRO A 171 15.82 -3.32 -5.74
N PHE A 172 16.27 -4.47 -5.21
CA PHE A 172 16.10 -5.75 -5.89
C PHE A 172 14.62 -6.07 -6.10
N PHE A 173 13.81 -6.01 -5.04
CA PHE A 173 12.39 -6.33 -5.12
C PHE A 173 11.65 -5.39 -6.06
N SER A 174 11.95 -4.10 -6.05
CA SER A 174 11.27 -3.12 -6.89
C SER A 174 11.48 -3.41 -8.38
N ARG A 175 12.70 -3.76 -8.77
CA ARG A 175 13.02 -4.21 -10.14
C ARG A 175 12.28 -5.49 -10.53
N GLU A 176 12.26 -6.49 -9.65
CA GLU A 176 11.56 -7.75 -9.97
C GLU A 176 10.04 -7.59 -9.98
N PHE A 177 9.49 -6.72 -9.13
CA PHE A 177 8.07 -6.39 -9.09
C PHE A 177 7.59 -5.66 -10.34
N GLU A 178 8.39 -4.74 -10.86
CA GLU A 178 8.10 -4.09 -12.14
C GLU A 178 7.96 -5.12 -13.27
N LYS A 179 8.88 -6.10 -13.35
CA LYS A 179 8.84 -7.16 -14.38
C LYS A 179 7.59 -8.03 -14.32
N VAL A 180 7.03 -8.25 -13.14
CA VAL A 180 5.81 -9.06 -12.96
C VAL A 180 4.52 -8.23 -13.00
N GLY A 181 4.61 -6.93 -13.29
CA GLY A 181 3.45 -6.07 -13.56
C GLY A 181 2.92 -5.28 -12.36
N VAL A 182 3.67 -5.19 -11.25
CA VAL A 182 3.36 -4.23 -10.18
C VAL A 182 3.44 -2.81 -10.75
N VAL A 183 2.43 -1.98 -10.48
CA VAL A 183 2.31 -0.66 -11.11
C VAL A 183 2.93 0.48 -10.32
N ALA A 184 3.28 0.24 -9.06
CA ALA A 184 3.86 1.22 -8.16
C ALA A 184 4.47 0.53 -6.93
N VAL A 185 5.54 1.09 -6.40
CA VAL A 185 6.09 0.68 -5.10
C VAL A 185 6.09 1.85 -4.13
N ALA A 186 5.84 1.58 -2.85
CA ALA A 186 5.88 2.59 -1.80
C ALA A 186 6.88 2.17 -0.71
N ILE A 187 7.90 3.00 -0.50
CA ILE A 187 8.99 2.69 0.42
C ILE A 187 8.87 3.48 1.73
N HIS A 188 8.79 2.76 2.85
CA HIS A 188 9.19 3.31 4.14
C HIS A 188 10.71 3.31 4.18
N GLY A 189 11.34 4.50 4.13
CA GLY A 189 12.80 4.69 4.12
C GLY A 189 13.53 4.32 5.42
N ARG A 190 13.15 3.21 6.05
CA ARG A 190 13.79 2.58 7.21
C ARG A 190 13.79 1.07 7.00
N THR A 191 14.70 0.38 7.66
CA THR A 191 14.74 -1.09 7.72
C THR A 191 13.71 -1.63 8.71
N ARG A 192 13.47 -2.94 8.71
CA ARG A 192 12.59 -3.59 9.68
C ARG A 192 13.12 -3.41 11.10
N GLU A 193 14.42 -3.62 11.32
CA GLU A 193 15.08 -3.52 12.63
C GLU A 193 14.92 -2.14 13.27
N GLN A 194 15.05 -1.08 12.48
CA GLN A 194 14.92 0.30 12.95
C GLN A 194 13.50 0.62 13.48
N GLY A 195 12.46 -0.08 12.99
CA GLY A 195 11.08 0.20 13.36
C GLY A 195 10.68 1.64 13.05
N PHE A 196 10.47 2.46 14.09
CA PHE A 196 10.20 3.90 13.98
C PHE A 196 11.33 4.79 14.51
N ARG A 197 12.46 4.18 14.92
CA ARG A 197 13.63 4.90 15.42
C ARG A 197 14.54 5.35 14.29
N GLY A 198 15.54 6.15 14.63
CA GLY A 198 16.54 6.64 13.67
C GLY A 198 15.97 7.60 12.63
N VAL A 199 16.82 7.92 11.64
CA VAL A 199 16.52 8.84 10.55
C VAL A 199 16.06 8.10 9.30
N VAL A 200 15.36 8.81 8.41
CA VAL A 200 14.97 8.27 7.11
C VAL A 200 16.22 8.18 6.22
N ASN A 201 16.44 7.02 5.61
CA ASN A 201 17.52 6.80 4.66
C ASN A 201 17.08 7.19 3.25
N HIS A 202 17.37 8.44 2.87
CA HIS A 202 17.04 8.98 1.55
C HIS A 202 17.84 8.33 0.41
N ASP A 203 19.09 7.92 0.65
CA ASP A 203 19.91 7.25 -0.36
C ASP A 203 19.35 5.85 -0.68
N GLY A 204 18.83 5.15 0.32
CA GLY A 204 18.10 3.90 0.14
C GLY A 204 16.85 4.07 -0.73
N ILE A 205 16.07 5.12 -0.49
CA ILE A 205 14.91 5.46 -1.34
C ILE A 205 15.37 5.78 -2.76
N ARG A 206 16.41 6.60 -2.93
CA ARG A 206 16.98 6.94 -4.24
C ARG A 206 17.35 5.69 -5.03
N ARG A 207 18.04 4.73 -4.40
CA ARG A 207 18.42 3.46 -5.05
C ARG A 207 17.21 2.63 -5.49
N VAL A 208 16.08 2.74 -4.79
CA VAL A 208 14.83 2.10 -5.22
C VAL A 208 14.27 2.78 -6.47
N VAL A 209 14.23 4.11 -6.49
CA VAL A 209 13.79 4.88 -7.67
C VAL A 209 14.68 4.59 -8.89
N GLU A 210 15.99 4.48 -8.69
CA GLU A 210 16.95 4.15 -9.75
C GLU A 210 16.87 2.69 -10.22
N ALA A 211 16.22 1.79 -9.45
CA ALA A 211 16.11 0.37 -9.78
C ALA A 211 14.91 0.04 -10.67
N VAL A 212 13.96 0.96 -10.82
CA VAL A 212 12.77 0.81 -11.67
C VAL A 212 12.85 1.75 -12.87
N GLU A 213 12.32 1.33 -14.01
CA GLU A 213 12.44 2.09 -15.27
C GLU A 213 11.21 2.94 -15.58
N SER A 214 10.03 2.47 -15.21
CA SER A 214 8.75 2.98 -15.73
C SER A 214 7.66 3.21 -14.68
N ILE A 215 7.76 2.56 -13.52
CA ILE A 215 6.77 2.68 -12.44
C ILE A 215 7.17 3.73 -11.40
N PRO A 216 6.20 4.44 -10.77
CA PRO A 216 6.47 5.31 -9.64
C PRO A 216 6.95 4.50 -8.41
N ALA A 217 7.93 5.08 -7.71
CA ALA A 217 8.58 4.51 -6.53
C ALA A 217 8.86 5.56 -5.44
#